data_AF-A0A1M6P6I9-F1
#
_entry.id   AF-A0A1M6P6I9-F1
#
_cell.length_a   1.000
_cell.length_b   1.000
_cell.length_c   1.000
_cell.angle_alpha   90.00
_cell.angle_beta   90.00
_cell.angle_gamma   90.00
#
_symmetry.space_group_name_H-M   'P 1'
#
loop_
_entity.id
_entity.type
_entity.pdbx_description
1 polymer ?
#
loop_
_entity_poly.entity_id
_entity_poly.type
_entity_poly.pdbx_seq_one_letter_code
_entity_poly.pdbx_strand_id
1 'polypeptide(L)'
;MRFVAKKARSPWVQPRWLIVLAIISATFIFEIMRWIIPFESRNPLYQEVTIGEPVIAEWVYNGVDEEGYLRFFNRLDDQTVVLPPDSHLFGADGRFVVLEHHTPTSLTYAEPIEALPTRWILVILGLIAAFVALILWRFQIWRQKVMKKFHPQRRIMRR
;
A
#
# COMPACT_ATOMS: atom_id res chain seq x y z
N MET A 1 -46.63 15.97 -37.38
CA MET A 1 -45.33 16.36 -36.76
C MET A 1 -44.81 15.20 -35.92
N ARG A 2 -43.69 14.56 -36.31
CA ARG A 2 -43.07 13.47 -35.56
C ARG A 2 -42.12 14.05 -34.51
N PHE A 3 -42.43 13.87 -33.23
CA PHE A 3 -41.50 14.18 -32.15
C PHE A 3 -40.36 13.16 -32.13
N VAL A 4 -39.19 13.58 -32.62
CA VAL A 4 -37.94 12.83 -32.46
C VAL A 4 -37.49 13.01 -31.01
N ALA A 5 -37.66 11.97 -30.20
CA ALA A 5 -37.15 11.95 -28.84
C ALA A 5 -35.61 12.01 -28.87
N LYS A 6 -35.05 13.17 -28.52
CA LYS A 6 -33.60 13.32 -28.30
C LYS A 6 -33.19 12.36 -27.19
N LYS A 7 -32.43 11.32 -27.57
CA LYS A 7 -31.78 10.35 -26.69
C LYS A 7 -30.82 11.13 -25.77
N ALA A 8 -31.31 11.52 -24.58
CA ALA A 8 -30.50 12.18 -23.57
C ALA A 8 -29.33 11.26 -23.23
N ARG A 9 -28.12 11.65 -23.67
CA ARG A 9 -26.87 11.02 -23.25
C ARG A 9 -26.81 11.20 -21.74
N SER A 10 -27.13 10.12 -21.03
CA SER A 10 -27.08 10.13 -19.57
C SER A 10 -25.67 10.54 -19.13
N PRO A 11 -25.56 11.37 -18.07
CA PRO A 11 -24.28 11.79 -17.51
C PRO A 11 -23.72 10.62 -16.71
N TRP A 12 -23.42 9.54 -17.43
CA TRP A 12 -22.74 8.39 -16.89
C TRP A 12 -21.34 8.86 -16.52
N VAL A 13 -20.99 8.71 -15.24
CA VAL A 13 -19.61 8.61 -14.81
C VAL A 13 -19.02 7.48 -15.64
N GLN A 14 -18.31 7.85 -16.71
CA GLN A 14 -17.68 6.85 -17.57
C GLN A 14 -16.74 6.03 -16.68
N PRO A 15 -16.61 4.72 -16.88
CA PRO A 15 -15.73 3.89 -16.06
C PRO A 15 -14.29 4.43 -15.97
N ARG A 16 -13.86 5.22 -16.98
CA ARG A 16 -12.61 6.00 -16.97
C ARG A 16 -12.50 6.98 -15.79
N TRP A 17 -13.59 7.67 -15.44
CA TRP A 17 -13.63 8.59 -14.30
C TRP A 17 -13.54 7.87 -12.96
N LEU A 18 -14.01 6.62 -12.87
CA LEU A 18 -13.83 5.80 -11.65
C LEU A 18 -12.36 5.38 -11.48
N ILE A 19 -11.66 5.07 -12.58
CA ILE A 19 -10.22 4.78 -12.54
C ILE A 19 -9.44 6.03 -12.10
N VAL A 20 -9.76 7.18 -12.67
CA VAL A 20 -9.13 8.46 -12.29
C VAL A 20 -9.42 8.77 -10.81
N LEU A 21 -10.65 8.59 -10.34
CA LEU A 21 -10.99 8.78 -8.94
C LEU A 21 -10.22 7.82 -8.02
N ALA A 22 -10.11 6.54 -8.39
CA ALA A 22 -9.37 5.54 -7.63
C ALA A 22 -7.87 5.90 -7.54
N ILE A 23 -7.27 6.34 -8.64
CA ILE A 23 -5.87 6.81 -8.67
C ILE A 23 -5.71 8.02 -7.75
N ILE A 24 -6.58 9.03 -7.87
CA ILE A 24 -6.53 10.23 -7.03
C ILE A 24 -6.71 9.87 -5.54
N SER A 25 -7.65 8.99 -5.22
CA SER A 25 -7.87 8.53 -3.84
C SER A 25 -6.66 7.79 -3.29
N ALA A 26 -6.02 6.92 -4.08
CA ALA A 26 -4.80 6.23 -3.67
C ALA A 26 -3.64 7.22 -3.42
N THR A 27 -3.45 8.20 -4.32
CA THR A 27 -2.45 9.25 -4.13
C THR A 27 -2.73 10.09 -2.89
N PHE A 28 -4.01 10.40 -2.62
CA PHE A 28 -4.38 11.21 -1.46
C PHE A 28 -4.20 10.47 -0.13
N ILE A 29 -4.53 9.17 -0.09
CA ILE A 29 -4.27 8.32 1.07
C ILE A 29 -2.77 8.22 1.34
N PHE A 30 -1.97 8.06 0.28
CA PHE A 30 -0.51 8.07 0.38
C PHE A 30 0.01 9.37 0.99
N GLU A 31 -0.49 10.53 0.55
CA GLU A 31 -0.05 11.83 1.08
C GLU A 31 -0.52 12.08 2.52
N ILE A 32 -1.72 11.62 2.90
CA ILE A 32 -2.21 11.70 4.29
C ILE A 32 -1.35 10.84 5.22
N MET A 33 -1.02 9.61 4.81
CA MET A 33 -0.15 8.72 5.59
C MET A 33 1.22 9.36 5.82
N ARG A 34 1.74 10.07 4.80
CA ARG A 34 2.97 10.86 4.91
C ARG A 34 2.89 12.01 5.91
N TRP A 35 1.72 12.60 6.10
CA TRP A 35 1.51 13.70 7.06
C TRP A 35 1.32 13.23 8.51
N ILE A 36 0.65 12.08 8.70
CA ILE A 36 0.34 11.54 10.04
C ILE A 36 1.57 10.92 10.71
N ILE A 37 2.57 10.47 9.94
CA ILE A 37 3.82 9.89 10.47
C ILE A 37 5.01 10.79 10.10
N PRO A 38 5.17 11.94 10.76
CA PRO A 38 6.21 12.92 10.39
C PRO A 38 7.64 12.51 10.79
N PHE A 39 7.82 11.40 11.52
CA PHE A 39 9.12 11.00 12.09
C PHE A 39 9.65 9.62 11.64
N GLU A 40 8.97 8.92 10.71
CA GLU A 40 9.56 7.73 10.07
C GLU A 40 10.05 8.10 8.66
N SER A 41 11.26 7.65 8.35
CA SER A 41 12.02 7.95 7.13
C SER A 41 11.32 7.44 5.85
N ARG A 42 10.40 8.24 5.29
CA ARG A 42 9.99 8.30 3.86
C ARG A 42 9.56 7.01 3.12
N ASN A 43 9.56 5.83 3.72
CA ASN A 43 8.95 4.60 3.20
C ASN A 43 8.66 3.68 4.40
N PRO A 44 7.43 3.20 4.60
CA PRO A 44 7.03 2.37 5.75
C PRO A 44 7.73 1.00 5.82
N LEU A 45 8.62 0.70 4.88
CA LEU A 45 9.49 -0.48 4.89
C LEU A 45 10.85 -0.21 5.57
N TYR A 46 11.24 1.06 5.76
CA TYR A 46 12.48 1.40 6.44
C TYR A 46 12.27 1.46 7.94
N GLN A 47 13.17 0.82 8.66
CA GLN A 47 13.29 0.84 10.11
C GLN A 47 14.59 1.56 10.48
N GLU A 48 14.55 2.37 11.52
CA GLU A 48 15.73 2.97 12.12
C GLU A 48 16.01 2.29 13.45
N VAL A 49 17.27 1.91 13.67
CA VAL A 49 17.75 1.31 14.91
C VAL A 49 19.00 2.03 15.40
N THR A 50 19.20 1.98 16.70
CA THR A 50 20.33 2.56 17.41
C THR A 50 21.31 1.50 17.88
N ILE A 51 22.44 1.93 18.44
CA ILE A 51 23.44 1.01 19.01
C ILE A 51 22.78 0.14 20.09
N GLY A 52 22.97 -1.17 19.98
CA GLY A 52 22.43 -2.14 20.93
C GLY A 52 21.05 -2.66 20.53
N GLU A 53 20.43 -2.16 19.47
CA GLU A 53 19.13 -2.64 18.97
C GLU A 53 19.26 -3.71 17.87
N PRO A 54 18.32 -4.68 17.84
CA PRO A 54 18.33 -5.76 16.85
C PRO A 54 18.03 -5.23 15.44
N VAL A 55 18.79 -5.71 14.47
CA VAL A 55 18.64 -5.42 13.02
C VAL A 55 18.02 -6.61 12.30
N ILE A 56 18.59 -7.81 12.52
CA ILE A 56 18.09 -9.05 11.94
C ILE A 56 18.19 -10.15 12.98
N ALA A 57 17.05 -10.69 13.40
CA ALA A 57 17.03 -11.75 14.41
C ALA A 57 17.83 -11.34 15.66
N GLU A 58 18.92 -12.05 15.95
CA GLU A 58 19.78 -11.82 17.14
C GLU A 58 21.01 -10.95 16.83
N TRP A 59 21.12 -10.45 15.60
CA TRP A 59 22.15 -9.51 15.18
C TRP A 59 21.77 -8.09 15.55
N VAL A 60 22.70 -7.41 16.19
CA VAL A 60 22.53 -6.09 16.80
C VAL A 60 23.50 -5.11 16.18
N TYR A 61 23.04 -3.89 15.94
CA TYR A 61 23.92 -2.83 15.47
C TYR A 61 24.85 -2.37 16.61
N ASN A 62 26.16 -2.37 16.37
CA ASN A 62 27.17 -2.00 17.36
C ASN A 62 27.91 -0.70 16.99
N GLY A 63 27.30 0.13 16.14
CA GLY A 63 27.86 1.39 15.70
C GLY A 63 28.88 1.25 14.57
N VAL A 64 29.63 2.33 14.39
CA VAL A 64 30.68 2.46 13.37
C VAL A 64 32.03 2.51 14.05
N ASP A 65 33.06 1.93 13.45
CA ASP A 65 34.43 2.03 13.96
C ASP A 65 35.20 3.26 13.52
N GLU A 66 36.45 3.36 13.99
CA GLU A 66 37.32 4.50 13.73
C GLU A 66 37.59 4.66 12.22
N GLU A 67 37.57 3.56 11.47
CA GLU A 67 37.73 3.52 10.02
C GLU A 67 36.43 3.69 9.23
N GLY A 68 35.28 3.79 9.89
CA GLY A 68 33.98 3.97 9.24
C GLY A 68 33.22 2.68 8.94
N TYR A 69 33.70 1.53 9.39
CA TYR A 69 33.05 0.24 9.14
C TYR A 69 31.88 -0.01 10.07
N LEU A 70 30.81 -0.56 9.52
CA LEU A 70 29.60 -0.93 10.23
C LEU A 70 29.85 -2.21 11.03
N ARG A 71 29.58 -2.18 12.34
CA ARG A 71 29.75 -3.33 13.22
C ARG A 71 28.41 -3.93 13.60
N PHE A 72 28.31 -5.25 13.48
CA PHE A 72 27.17 -6.05 13.89
C PHE A 72 27.62 -7.13 14.86
N PHE A 73 26.84 -7.32 15.91
CA PHE A 73 27.13 -8.27 16.99
C PHE A 73 25.99 -9.26 17.14
N ASN A 74 26.28 -10.56 17.15
CA ASN A 74 25.30 -11.59 17.40
C ASN A 74 25.21 -11.87 18.91
N ARG A 75 24.02 -11.68 19.49
CA ARG A 75 23.79 -11.89 20.94
C ARG A 75 23.86 -13.35 21.38
N LEU A 76 23.73 -14.32 20.47
CA LEU A 76 23.74 -15.75 20.83
C LEU A 76 25.15 -16.34 20.88
N ASP A 77 25.98 -16.01 19.89
CA ASP A 77 27.27 -16.67 19.66
C ASP A 77 28.47 -15.74 19.88
N ASP A 78 28.25 -14.53 20.39
CA ASP A 78 29.25 -13.45 20.58
C ASP A 78 30.06 -13.11 19.31
N GLN A 79 29.54 -13.46 18.13
CA GLN A 79 30.21 -13.20 16.86
C GLN A 79 30.07 -11.73 16.48
N THR A 80 31.16 -11.15 15.98
CA THR A 80 31.16 -9.79 15.43
C THR A 80 31.45 -9.84 13.94
N VAL A 81 30.60 -9.19 13.16
CA VAL A 81 30.76 -9.01 11.72
C VAL A 81 30.97 -7.53 11.43
N VAL A 82 31.93 -7.24 10.57
CA VAL A 82 32.27 -5.88 10.18
C VAL A 82 32.04 -5.74 8.68
N LEU A 83 31.30 -4.71 8.29
CA LEU A 83 30.96 -4.41 6.90
C LEU A 83 31.59 -3.08 6.49
N PRO A 84 32.05 -2.95 5.23
CA PRO A 84 32.49 -1.68 4.69
C PRO A 84 31.43 -0.58 4.81
N PRO A 85 31.83 0.70 4.94
CA PRO A 85 30.89 1.83 4.99
C PRO A 85 29.96 1.88 3.77
N ASP A 86 30.48 1.51 2.60
CA ASP A 86 29.72 1.51 1.34
C ASP A 86 28.85 0.24 1.16
N SER A 87 28.72 -0.59 2.19
CA SER A 87 27.89 -1.79 2.13
C SER A 87 26.41 -1.43 2.18
N HIS A 88 25.67 -1.86 1.16
CA HIS A 88 24.22 -1.70 1.07
C HIS A 88 23.44 -2.93 1.53
N LEU A 89 24.11 -4.01 1.94
CA LEU A 89 23.44 -5.24 2.28
C LEU A 89 24.13 -5.90 3.48
N PHE A 90 23.31 -6.30 4.45
CA PHE A 90 23.75 -7.14 5.55
C PHE A 90 22.95 -8.45 5.51
N GLY A 91 23.65 -9.57 5.43
CA GLY A 91 23.06 -10.90 5.38
C GLY A 91 23.63 -11.77 6.48
N ALA A 92 22.76 -12.36 7.30
CA ALA A 92 23.13 -13.25 8.39
C ALA A 92 22.02 -14.29 8.65
N ASP A 93 22.41 -15.51 9.03
CA ASP A 93 21.50 -16.62 9.36
C ASP A 93 20.42 -16.90 8.29
N GLY A 94 20.78 -16.76 7.02
CA GLY A 94 19.88 -16.96 5.89
C GLY A 94 18.83 -15.86 5.69
N ARG A 95 18.93 -14.76 6.44
CA ARG A 95 18.12 -13.54 6.28
C ARG A 95 19.02 -12.40 5.82
N PHE A 96 18.42 -11.37 5.22
CA PHE A 96 19.14 -10.20 4.78
C PHE A 96 18.30 -8.94 4.95
N VAL A 97 18.97 -7.80 5.11
CA VAL A 97 18.38 -6.46 5.08
C VAL A 97 19.19 -5.58 4.15
N VAL A 98 18.51 -4.60 3.58
CA VAL A 98 19.12 -3.58 2.74
C VAL A 98 19.45 -2.38 3.62
N LEU A 99 20.71 -1.99 3.66
CA LEU A 99 21.20 -0.84 4.41
C LEU A 99 21.08 0.40 3.54
N GLU A 100 20.31 1.39 4.02
CA GLU A 100 20.02 2.62 3.26
C GLU A 100 20.93 3.75 3.72
N HIS A 101 20.97 3.99 5.02
CA HIS A 101 21.74 5.08 5.62
C HIS A 101 22.28 4.66 6.98
N HIS A 102 23.43 5.19 7.36
CA HIS A 102 24.01 4.94 8.67
C HIS A 102 24.65 6.21 9.20
N THR A 103 24.62 6.33 10.52
CA THR A 103 25.37 7.31 11.30
C THR A 103 26.21 6.54 12.34
N PRO A 104 27.15 7.20 13.04
CA PRO A 104 27.93 6.56 14.10
C PRO A 104 27.07 5.86 15.17
N THR A 105 25.82 6.31 15.35
CA THR A 105 24.93 5.85 16.42
C THR A 105 23.61 5.24 15.95
N SER A 106 23.25 5.37 14.68
CA SER A 106 22.01 4.82 14.12
C SER A 106 22.22 4.18 12.75
N LEU A 107 21.32 3.26 12.41
CA LEU A 107 21.29 2.54 11.16
C LEU A 107 19.87 2.53 10.63
N THR A 108 19.68 2.96 9.39
CA THR A 108 18.42 2.84 8.65
C THR A 108 18.52 1.68 7.68
N TYR A 109 17.62 0.71 7.81
CA TYR A 109 17.57 -0.46 6.95
C TYR A 109 16.15 -0.79 6.53
N ALA A 110 15.99 -1.54 5.44
CA ALA A 110 14.73 -2.14 5.04
C ALA A 110 14.82 -3.66 5.11
N GLU A 111 13.78 -4.26 5.67
CA GLU A 111 13.54 -5.69 5.46
C GLU A 111 13.07 -5.94 4.01
N PRO A 112 13.46 -7.07 3.41
CA PRO A 112 13.01 -7.43 2.07
C PRO A 112 11.49 -7.46 2.00
N ILE A 113 10.93 -7.09 0.84
CA ILE A 113 9.49 -6.93 0.58
C ILE A 113 8.64 -8.16 0.99
N GLU A 114 9.26 -9.34 1.09
CA GLU A 114 8.64 -10.56 1.64
C GLU A 114 8.16 -10.41 3.10
N ALA A 115 8.67 -9.41 3.84
CA ALA A 115 8.24 -9.06 5.19
C ALA A 115 6.99 -8.15 5.23
N LEU A 116 6.43 -7.72 4.09
CA LEU A 116 5.13 -7.04 4.06
C LEU A 116 4.12 -7.93 4.80
N PRO A 117 3.54 -7.48 5.92
CA PRO A 117 2.70 -8.36 6.71
C PRO A 117 1.53 -8.78 5.85
N THR A 118 1.33 -10.08 5.65
CA THR A 118 0.28 -10.65 4.78
C THR A 118 -1.11 -10.08 5.08
N ARG A 119 -1.32 -9.61 6.32
CA ARG A 119 -2.50 -8.85 6.76
C ARG A 119 -2.74 -7.58 5.93
N TRP A 120 -1.71 -6.81 5.58
CA TRP A 120 -1.82 -5.63 4.71
C TRP A 120 -2.28 -5.99 3.31
N ILE A 121 -1.75 -7.08 2.74
CA ILE A 121 -2.17 -7.60 1.43
C ILE A 121 -3.67 -7.96 1.47
N LEU A 122 -4.11 -8.63 2.53
CA LEU A 122 -5.52 -8.99 2.74
C LEU A 122 -6.42 -7.76 2.92
N VAL A 123 -5.96 -6.73 3.63
CA VAL A 123 -6.69 -5.46 3.79
C VAL A 123 -6.85 -4.75 2.45
N ILE A 124 -5.78 -4.65 1.65
CA ILE A 124 -5.83 -4.03 0.32
C ILE A 124 -6.78 -4.81 -0.60
N LEU A 125 -6.65 -6.15 -0.63
CA LEU A 125 -7.58 -7.01 -1.37
C LEU A 125 -9.03 -6.85 -0.91
N GLY A 126 -9.26 -6.76 0.39
CA GLY A 126 -10.57 -6.53 0.98
C GLY A 126 -11.18 -5.19 0.56
N LEU A 127 -10.39 -4.11 0.58
CA LEU A 127 -10.82 -2.80 0.13
C LEU A 127 -11.16 -2.78 -1.36
N ILE A 128 -10.35 -3.43 -2.20
CA ILE A 128 -10.62 -3.57 -3.64
C ILE A 128 -11.90 -4.36 -3.87
N ALA A 129 -12.06 -5.50 -3.18
CA ALA A 129 -13.25 -6.35 -3.29
C ALA A 129 -14.52 -5.60 -2.85
N ALA A 130 -14.45 -4.87 -1.73
CA ALA A 130 -15.56 -4.04 -1.25
C ALA A 130 -15.94 -2.96 -2.26
N PHE A 131 -14.95 -2.28 -2.86
CA PHE A 131 -15.18 -1.25 -3.85
C PHE A 131 -15.82 -1.81 -5.13
N VAL A 132 -15.33 -2.94 -5.64
CA VAL A 132 -15.91 -3.64 -6.79
C VAL A 132 -17.35 -4.10 -6.49
N ALA A 133 -17.59 -4.67 -5.32
CA ALA A 133 -18.92 -5.08 -4.88
C ALA A 133 -19.90 -3.91 -4.84
N LEU A 134 -19.46 -2.74 -4.35
CA LEU A 134 -20.27 -1.52 -4.28
C LEU A 134 -20.64 -1.01 -5.69
N ILE A 135 -19.69 -1.05 -6.64
CA ILE A 135 -19.95 -0.69 -8.04
C ILE A 135 -20.98 -1.64 -8.67
N LEU A 136 -20.78 -2.95 -8.52
CA LEU A 136 -21.69 -3.97 -9.06
C LEU A 136 -23.10 -3.84 -8.47
N TRP A 137 -23.20 -3.62 -7.17
CA TRP A 137 -24.48 -3.41 -6.48
C TRP A 137 -25.21 -2.18 -7.01
N ARG A 138 -24.50 -1.05 -7.21
CA ARG A 138 -25.08 0.14 -7.82
C ARG A 138 -25.57 -0.10 -9.25
N PHE A 139 -24.81 -0.87 -10.04
CA PHE A 139 -25.18 -1.24 -11.41
C PHE A 139 -26.46 -2.09 -11.44
N GLN A 140 -26.61 -3.04 -10.52
CA GLN A 140 -27.79 -3.90 -10.43
C GLN A 140 -29.05 -3.12 -10.06
N ILE A 141 -28.98 -2.23 -9.06
CA ILE A 141 -30.11 -1.36 -8.66
C ILE A 141 -30.54 -0.47 -9.83
N TRP A 142 -29.57 0.07 -10.58
CA TRP A 142 -29.86 0.90 -11.75
C TRP A 142 -30.55 0.08 -12.86
N ARG A 143 -30.08 -1.14 -13.14
CA ARG A 143 -30.70 -2.05 -14.12
C ARG A 143 -32.16 -2.36 -13.76
N GLN A 144 -32.45 -2.57 -12.47
CA GLN A 144 -33.83 -2.79 -12.01
C GLN A 144 -34.71 -1.55 -12.18
N LYS A 145 -34.18 -0.34 -11.92
CA LYS A 145 -34.93 0.92 -12.11
C LYS A 145 -35.24 1.19 -13.59
N VAL A 146 -34.32 0.87 -14.49
CA VAL A 146 -34.53 1.02 -15.95
C VAL A 146 -35.58 0.06 -16.46
N MET A 147 -35.54 -1.21 -16.04
CA MET A 147 -36.52 -2.23 -16.45
C MET A 147 -37.95 -1.89 -15.97
N LYS A 148 -38.11 -1.37 -14.75
CA LYS A 148 -39.44 -0.94 -14.24
C LYS A 148 -40.03 0.23 -15.02
N LYS A 149 -39.21 1.09 -15.62
CA LYS A 149 -39.67 2.22 -16.43
C LYS A 149 -40.14 1.81 -17.83
N PHE A 150 -39.80 0.60 -18.28
CA PHE A 150 -40.15 0.05 -19.60
C PHE A 150 -41.34 -0.93 -19.60
N HIS A 151 -42.07 -1.06 -18.49
CA HIS A 151 -43.39 -1.70 -18.50
C HIS A 151 -44.48 -0.64 -18.68
N PRO A 152 -44.91 -0.32 -19.92
CA PRO A 152 -46.12 0.47 -20.10
C PRO A 152 -47.28 -0.35 -19.55
N GLN A 153 -47.99 0.20 -18.56
CA GLN A 153 -49.28 -0.30 -18.14
C GLN A 153 -50.16 -0.46 -19.40
N ARG A 154 -50.40 -1.70 -19.83
CA ARG A 154 -51.55 -2.02 -20.67
C ARG A 154 -52.79 -1.80 -19.80
N ARG A 155 -53.26 -0.56 -19.71
CA ARG A 155 -54.64 -0.28 -19.30
C ARG A 155 -55.53 -0.86 -20.39
N ILE A 156 -56.02 -2.07 -20.11
CA ILE A 156 -57.08 -2.72 -20.85
C ILE A 156 -58.30 -1.80 -20.73
N MET A 157 -58.65 -1.09 -21.80
CA MET A 157 -59.99 -0.55 -21.97
C MET A 157 -60.91 -1.75 -22.21
N ARG A 158 -61.67 -2.15 -21.20
CA ARG A 158 -62.91 -2.91 -21.42
C ARG A 158 -64.01 -1.90 -21.72
N ARG A 159 -64.62 -2.09 -22.89
CA ARG A 159 -65.90 -1.51 -23.30
C ARG A 159 -67.01 -1.93 -22.36
#